data_AF-A0A532T7J6-F1
#
_entry.id   AF-A0A532T7J6-F1
#
_cell.length_a   1.000
_cell.length_b   1.000
_cell.length_c   1.000
_cell.angle_alpha   90.00
_cell.angle_beta   90.00
_cell.angle_gamma   90.00
#
_symmetry.space_group_name_H-M   'P 1'
#
loop_
_entity.id
_entity.type
_entity.pdbx_description
1 polymer ?
#
loop_
_entity_poly.entity_id
_entity_poly.type
_entity_poly.pdbx_seq_one_letter_code
_entity_poly.pdbx_strand_id
1 'polypeptide(L)'
;MDFKDFKDGLTSLSLLLSVFSLTLIIGSIALKPYIGLEPQERDLIVILCTVNFFFSLFYLWNAIRLEKIFRLENKNIIKFGKIMGFATLIYVIHLIIFTTLFLRDLHNLELVMIFLVFLIEIMLVGLVLKEVCDLIFMEESQRDFEIEENRKKYIEREKNPILGDEV
;
A
#
# COMPACT_ATOMS: atom_id res chain seq x y z
N MET A 1 8.18 12.22 2.08
CA MET A 1 9.46 11.49 1.81
C MET A 1 9.95 11.91 0.44
N ASP A 2 11.23 11.75 0.06
CA ASP A 2 11.58 12.00 -1.35
C ASP A 2 10.90 10.93 -2.23
N PHE A 3 10.38 11.33 -3.39
CA PHE A 3 9.66 10.45 -4.31
C PHE A 3 10.50 9.23 -4.70
N LYS A 4 11.81 9.45 -4.88
CA LYS A 4 12.77 8.40 -5.20
C LYS A 4 12.85 7.36 -4.08
N ASP A 5 12.95 7.81 -2.83
CA ASP A 5 13.00 6.92 -1.66
C ASP A 5 11.72 6.10 -1.54
N PHE A 6 10.55 6.68 -1.87
CA PHE A 6 9.29 5.95 -1.84
C PHE A 6 9.23 4.88 -2.92
N LYS A 7 9.65 5.20 -4.14
CA LYS A 7 9.74 4.22 -5.23
C LYS A 7 10.66 3.06 -4.85
N ASP A 8 11.84 3.38 -4.33
CA ASP A 8 12.86 2.39 -4.00
C ASP A 8 12.43 1.53 -2.80
N GLY A 9 11.83 2.15 -1.78
CA GLY A 9 11.23 1.44 -0.64
C GLY A 9 10.08 0.52 -1.06
N LEU A 10 9.16 1.01 -1.90
CA LEU A 10 8.02 0.22 -2.37
C LEU A 10 8.48 -0.95 -3.23
N THR A 11 9.44 -0.71 -4.13
CA THR A 11 10.01 -1.75 -5.00
C THR A 11 10.73 -2.82 -4.19
N SER A 12 11.61 -2.42 -3.26
CA SER A 12 12.42 -3.35 -2.47
C SER A 12 11.58 -4.20 -1.53
N LEU A 13 10.64 -3.60 -0.79
CA LEU A 13 9.74 -4.33 0.11
C LEU A 13 8.81 -5.27 -0.67
N SER A 14 8.27 -4.84 -1.80
CA SER A 14 7.43 -5.70 -2.64
C SER A 14 8.22 -6.88 -3.20
N LEU A 15 9.45 -6.67 -3.64
CA LEU A 15 10.30 -7.74 -4.15
C LEU A 15 10.69 -8.72 -3.05
N LEU A 16 11.09 -8.24 -1.88
CA LEU A 16 11.37 -9.09 -0.71
C LEU A 16 10.14 -9.93 -0.34
N LEU A 17 8.97 -9.29 -0.21
CA LEU A 17 7.72 -9.99 0.08
C LEU A 17 7.41 -11.08 -0.94
N SER A 18 7.61 -10.80 -2.24
CA SER A 18 7.38 -11.77 -3.32
C SER A 18 8.29 -13.00 -3.18
N VAL A 19 9.58 -12.78 -2.88
CA VAL A 19 10.58 -13.85 -2.75
C VAL A 19 10.25 -14.71 -1.54
N PHE A 20 10.05 -14.10 -0.37
CA PHE A 20 9.75 -14.84 0.85
C PHE A 20 8.42 -15.59 0.78
N SER A 21 7.41 -14.99 0.16
CA SER A 21 6.11 -15.66 -0.08
C SER A 21 6.28 -16.88 -0.99
N LEU A 22 7.05 -16.75 -2.08
CA LEU A 22 7.33 -17.87 -2.98
C LEU A 22 8.12 -18.98 -2.27
N THR A 23 9.11 -18.62 -1.46
CA THR A 23 9.89 -19.56 -0.66
C THR A 23 8.99 -20.34 0.31
N LEU A 24 8.06 -19.68 1.00
CA LEU A 24 7.12 -20.35 1.88
C LEU A 24 6.15 -21.27 1.13
N ILE A 25 5.65 -20.85 -0.04
CA ILE A 25 4.79 -21.69 -0.89
C ILE A 25 5.54 -22.97 -1.31
N ILE A 26 6.73 -22.81 -1.90
CA ILE A 26 7.54 -23.94 -2.38
C ILE A 26 7.98 -24.81 -1.20
N GLY A 27 8.44 -24.20 -0.11
CA GLY A 27 8.84 -24.90 1.11
C GLY A 27 7.71 -25.75 1.68
N SER A 28 6.51 -25.18 1.83
CA SER A 28 5.32 -25.87 2.35
C SER A 28 4.89 -27.05 1.47
N ILE A 29 5.11 -26.98 0.15
CA ILE A 29 4.77 -28.07 -0.78
C ILE A 29 5.87 -29.14 -0.82
N ALA A 30 7.13 -28.73 -0.97
CA ALA A 30 8.27 -29.61 -1.18
C ALA A 30 8.70 -30.34 0.10
N LEU A 31 8.58 -29.69 1.26
CA LEU A 31 8.96 -30.26 2.55
C LEU A 31 7.82 -31.03 3.22
N LYS A 32 6.74 -31.30 2.50
CA LYS A 32 5.61 -32.14 2.93
C LYS A 32 6.02 -33.43 3.66
N PRO A 33 7.03 -34.22 3.22
CA PRO A 33 7.42 -35.44 3.95
C PRO A 33 8.31 -35.19 5.17
N TYR A 34 8.84 -33.97 5.35
CA TYR A 34 9.84 -33.66 6.37
C TYR A 34 9.31 -32.83 7.55
N ILE A 35 8.26 -32.03 7.34
CA ILE A 35 7.82 -31.05 8.35
C ILE A 35 6.67 -31.57 9.24
N GLY A 36 5.97 -32.65 8.87
CA GLY A 36 4.90 -33.18 9.72
C GLY A 36 3.73 -32.21 9.95
N LEU A 37 3.65 -31.13 9.18
CA LEU A 37 2.53 -30.19 9.15
C LEU A 37 1.23 -30.92 8.88
N GLU A 38 0.19 -30.57 9.64
CA GLU A 38 -1.15 -31.01 9.29
C GLU A 38 -1.53 -30.44 7.91
N PRO A 39 -2.25 -31.19 7.07
CA PRO A 39 -2.63 -30.73 5.73
C PRO A 39 -3.36 -29.38 5.74
N GLN A 40 -4.17 -29.12 6.78
CA GLN A 40 -4.93 -27.89 6.92
C GLN A 40 -4.06 -26.67 7.20
N GLU A 41 -2.98 -26.83 7.97
CA GLU A 41 -2.05 -25.76 8.31
C GLU A 41 -1.21 -25.38 7.09
N ARG A 42 -0.71 -26.40 6.37
CA ARG A 42 -0.01 -26.21 5.11
C ARG A 42 -0.88 -25.44 4.11
N ASP A 43 -2.11 -25.88 3.91
CA ASP A 43 -3.00 -25.27 2.91
C ASP A 43 -3.31 -23.82 3.29
N LEU A 44 -3.46 -23.51 4.59
CA LEU A 44 -3.60 -22.14 5.05
C LEU A 44 -2.36 -21.29 4.75
N ILE A 45 -1.16 -21.76 5.07
CA ILE A 45 0.11 -21.04 4.78
C ILE A 45 0.22 -20.77 3.28
N VAL A 46 -0.05 -21.78 2.44
CA VAL A 46 0.02 -21.65 0.98
C VAL A 46 -0.99 -20.62 0.47
N ILE A 47 -2.24 -20.66 0.94
CA ILE A 47 -3.28 -19.69 0.54
C ILE A 47 -2.84 -18.28 0.93
N LEU A 48 -2.40 -18.09 2.17
CA LEU A 48 -2.03 -16.77 2.67
C LEU A 48 -0.81 -16.21 1.92
N CYS A 49 0.23 -17.02 1.74
CA CYS A 49 1.42 -16.62 0.98
C CYS A 49 1.11 -16.37 -0.49
N THR A 50 0.13 -17.07 -1.07
CA THR A 50 -0.32 -16.82 -2.45
C THR A 50 -0.96 -15.44 -2.55
N VAL A 51 -1.80 -15.05 -1.59
CA VAL A 51 -2.38 -13.70 -1.53
C VAL A 51 -1.28 -12.65 -1.39
N ASN A 52 -0.30 -12.86 -0.49
CA ASN A 52 0.87 -11.98 -0.37
C ASN A 52 1.63 -11.83 -1.68
N PHE A 53 1.84 -12.93 -2.40
CA PHE A 53 2.49 -12.89 -3.70
C PHE A 53 1.72 -12.01 -4.69
N PHE A 54 0.40 -12.15 -4.80
CA PHE A 54 -0.40 -11.30 -5.69
C PHE A 54 -0.36 -9.82 -5.31
N PHE A 55 -0.49 -9.48 -4.02
CA PHE A 55 -0.37 -8.11 -3.56
C PHE A 55 1.03 -7.53 -3.81
N SER A 56 2.08 -8.32 -3.60
CA SER A 56 3.45 -7.90 -3.88
C SER A 56 3.66 -7.55 -5.35
N LEU A 57 3.09 -8.33 -6.28
CA LEU A 57 3.14 -8.03 -7.71
C LEU A 57 2.34 -6.77 -8.06
N PHE A 58 1.18 -6.58 -7.43
CA PHE A 58 0.40 -5.35 -7.58
C PHE A 58 1.20 -4.11 -7.15
N TYR A 59 1.84 -4.15 -5.98
CA TYR A 59 2.65 -3.03 -5.50
C TYR A 59 3.89 -2.80 -6.35
N LEU A 60 4.57 -3.87 -6.78
CA LEU A 60 5.73 -3.79 -7.67
C LEU A 60 5.35 -3.14 -9.02
N TRP A 61 4.23 -3.56 -9.61
CA TRP A 61 3.72 -2.96 -10.85
C TRP A 61 3.45 -1.47 -10.70
N ASN A 62 2.84 -1.07 -9.59
CA ASN A 62 2.59 0.34 -9.30
C ASN A 62 3.89 1.12 -9.03
N ALA A 63 4.88 0.52 -8.38
CA ALA A 63 6.20 1.12 -8.17
C ALA A 63 6.95 1.39 -9.48
N ILE A 64 6.85 0.49 -10.47
CA ILE A 64 7.43 0.70 -11.80
C ILE A 64 6.71 1.84 -12.54
N ARG A 65 5.38 1.94 -12.37
CA ARG A 65 4.57 2.99 -13.01
C ARG A 65 4.71 4.36 -12.35
N LEU A 66 5.20 4.41 -11.11
CA LEU A 66 5.31 5.62 -10.31
C LEU A 66 6.03 6.75 -11.05
N GLU A 67 7.12 6.44 -11.74
CA GLU A 67 7.93 7.44 -12.46
C GLU A 67 7.16 8.10 -13.62
N LYS A 68 6.25 7.38 -14.26
CA LYS A 68 5.38 7.95 -15.30
C LYS A 68 4.26 8.78 -14.69
N ILE A 69 3.75 8.39 -13.53
CA ILE A 69 2.60 9.02 -12.88
C ILE A 69 2.98 10.36 -12.25
N PHE A 70 4.14 10.45 -11.60
CA PHE A 70 4.60 11.70 -10.98
C PHE A 70 5.05 12.76 -11.98
N ARG A 71 5.27 12.40 -13.25
CA ARG A 71 5.47 13.36 -14.34
C ARG A 71 4.16 13.93 -14.91
N LEU A 72 3.00 13.44 -14.46
CA LEU A 72 1.67 13.89 -14.86
C LEU A 72 1.11 14.90 -13.86
N GLU A 73 0.00 15.57 -14.22
CA GLU A 73 -0.71 16.52 -13.35
C GLU A 73 -1.05 15.97 -11.96
N ASN A 74 -1.11 16.85 -10.96
CA ASN A 74 -1.43 16.54 -9.56
C ASN A 74 -2.68 15.67 -9.38
N LYS A 75 -3.70 15.83 -10.24
CA LYS A 75 -4.93 15.03 -10.22
C LYS A 75 -4.66 13.53 -10.40
N ASN A 76 -3.68 13.16 -11.23
CA ASN A 76 -3.31 11.77 -11.47
C ASN A 76 -2.50 11.18 -10.30
N ILE A 77 -1.70 12.00 -9.63
CA ILE A 77 -0.94 11.62 -8.43
C ILE A 77 -1.90 11.31 -7.28
N ILE A 78 -2.88 12.18 -7.03
CA ILE A 78 -3.92 11.96 -6.01
C ILE A 78 -4.74 10.72 -6.32
N LYS A 79 -5.16 10.53 -7.58
CA LYS A 79 -5.91 9.33 -8.00
C LYS A 79 -5.10 8.05 -7.77
N PHE A 80 -3.81 8.08 -8.05
CA PHE A 80 -2.90 6.98 -7.77
C PHE A 80 -2.82 6.68 -6.27
N GLY A 81 -2.64 7.69 -5.43
CA GLY A 81 -2.64 7.56 -3.98
C GLY A 81 -3.92 6.93 -3.44
N LYS A 82 -5.10 7.35 -3.94
CA LYS A 82 -6.40 6.78 -3.55
C LYS A 82 -6.52 5.28 -3.92
N ILE A 83 -6.06 4.88 -5.11
CA ILE A 83 -6.06 3.47 -5.54
C ILE A 83 -5.13 2.63 -4.66
N MET A 84 -3.91 3.13 -4.41
CA MET A 84 -2.94 2.46 -3.54
C MET A 84 -3.47 2.31 -2.12
N GLY A 85 -4.02 3.38 -1.54
CA GLY A 85 -4.60 3.37 -0.20
C GLY A 85 -5.77 2.39 -0.07
N PHE A 86 -6.66 2.33 -1.06
CA PHE A 86 -7.75 1.36 -1.05
C PHE A 86 -7.25 -0.09 -1.12
N ALA A 87 -6.28 -0.37 -2.00
CA ALA A 87 -5.67 -1.70 -2.07
C ALA A 87 -4.98 -2.08 -0.75
N THR A 88 -4.28 -1.14 -0.11
CA THR A 88 -3.65 -1.35 1.20
C THR A 88 -4.67 -1.59 2.31
N LEU A 89 -5.84 -0.95 2.27
CA LEU A 89 -6.90 -1.21 3.26
C LEU A 89 -7.44 -2.65 3.15
N ILE A 90 -7.60 -3.18 1.94
CA ILE A 90 -7.93 -4.59 1.74
C ILE A 90 -6.79 -5.48 2.24
N TYR A 91 -5.54 -5.09 1.96
CA TYR A 91 -4.37 -5.85 2.38
C TYR A 91 -4.20 -5.90 3.91
N VAL A 92 -4.64 -4.88 4.65
CA VAL A 92 -4.66 -4.90 6.12
C VAL A 92 -5.58 -6.00 6.66
N ILE A 93 -6.70 -6.29 6.00
CA ILE A 93 -7.56 -7.42 6.40
C ILE A 93 -6.81 -8.74 6.23
N HIS A 94 -6.05 -8.88 5.15
CA HIS A 94 -5.18 -10.02 4.94
C HIS A 94 -4.11 -10.14 6.02
N LEU A 95 -3.43 -9.04 6.37
CA LEU A 95 -2.44 -8.97 7.45
C LEU A 95 -3.03 -9.46 8.79
N ILE A 96 -4.26 -9.06 9.12
CA ILE A 96 -4.94 -9.53 10.33
C ILE A 96 -5.15 -11.04 10.28
N ILE A 97 -5.61 -11.60 9.15
CA ILE A 97 -5.77 -13.05 9.01
C ILE A 97 -4.40 -13.75 9.10
N PHE A 98 -3.35 -13.14 8.55
CA PHE A 98 -1.99 -13.68 8.62
C PHE A 98 -1.49 -13.85 10.06
N THR A 99 -1.90 -12.97 10.99
CA THR A 99 -1.54 -13.11 12.42
C THR A 99 -2.02 -14.42 13.05
N THR A 100 -3.07 -15.05 12.50
CA THR A 100 -3.57 -16.33 13.02
C THR A 100 -2.56 -17.47 12.90
N LEU A 101 -1.55 -17.34 12.01
CA LEU A 101 -0.47 -18.32 11.88
C LEU A 101 0.42 -18.40 13.13
N PHE A 102 0.59 -17.30 13.89
CA PHE A 102 1.38 -17.31 15.12
C PHE A 102 0.71 -18.05 16.28
N LEU A 103 -0.59 -18.32 16.18
CA LEU A 103 -1.35 -19.06 17.18
C LEU A 103 -1.34 -20.57 16.91
N ARG A 104 -0.73 -21.02 15.80
CA ARG A 104 -0.64 -22.43 15.43
C ARG A 104 0.68 -23.03 15.89
N ASP A 105 0.67 -24.35 16.08
CA ASP A 105 1.84 -25.10 16.54
C ASP A 105 2.76 -25.43 15.36
N LEU A 106 3.42 -24.40 14.83
CA LEU A 106 4.30 -24.49 13.68
C LEU A 106 5.74 -24.78 14.10
N HIS A 107 6.49 -25.44 13.22
CA HIS A 107 7.91 -25.69 13.47
C HIS A 107 8.68 -24.37 13.59
N ASN A 108 9.69 -24.31 14.47
CA ASN A 108 10.44 -23.07 14.78
C ASN A 108 10.96 -22.34 13.54
N LEU A 109 11.46 -23.08 12.54
CA LEU A 109 11.96 -22.48 11.29
C LEU A 109 10.84 -21.78 10.50
N GLU A 110 9.65 -22.37 10.44
CA GLU A 110 8.49 -21.80 9.76
C GLU A 110 7.99 -20.57 10.50
N LEU A 111 7.94 -20.64 11.83
CA LEU A 111 7.55 -19.50 12.66
C LEU A 111 8.47 -18.31 12.45
N VAL A 112 9.79 -18.52 12.35
CA VAL A 112 10.77 -17.47 12.02
C VAL A 112 10.54 -16.89 10.63
N MET A 113 10.27 -17.73 9.63
CA MET A 113 9.99 -17.28 8.26
C MET A 113 8.68 -16.48 8.17
N ILE A 114 7.63 -16.94 8.85
CA ILE A 114 6.34 -16.25 8.96
C ILE A 114 6.52 -14.91 9.68
N PHE A 115 7.31 -14.88 10.75
CA PHE A 115 7.64 -13.63 11.44
C PHE A 115 8.34 -12.62 10.52
N LEU A 116 9.29 -13.09 9.71
CA LEU A 116 9.98 -12.22 8.78
C LEU A 116 9.06 -11.67 7.69
N VAL A 117 8.19 -12.51 7.13
CA VAL A 117 7.16 -12.07 6.17
C VAL A 117 6.25 -11.03 6.83
N PHE A 118 5.73 -11.32 8.02
CA PHE A 118 4.87 -10.41 8.76
C PHE A 118 5.53 -9.03 9.00
N LEU A 119 6.82 -9.00 9.34
CA LEU A 119 7.57 -7.76 9.51
C LEU A 119 7.68 -6.98 8.19
N ILE A 120 7.95 -7.67 7.07
CA ILE A 120 7.96 -7.06 5.74
C ILE A 120 6.59 -6.49 5.39
N GLU A 121 5.50 -7.20 5.69
CA GLU A 121 4.13 -6.73 5.44
C GLU A 121 3.82 -5.46 6.22
N ILE A 122 4.14 -5.41 7.52
CA ILE A 122 3.94 -4.21 8.35
C ILE A 122 4.74 -3.03 7.77
N MET A 123 6.00 -3.25 7.40
CA MET A 123 6.83 -2.19 6.81
C MET A 123 6.23 -1.69 5.49
N LEU A 124 5.73 -2.59 4.64
CA LEU A 124 5.10 -2.26 3.36
C LEU A 124 3.81 -1.45 3.56
N VAL A 125 2.92 -1.91 4.45
CA VAL A 125 1.69 -1.19 4.80
C VAL A 125 2.00 0.18 5.36
N GLY A 126 2.96 0.27 6.29
CA GLY A 126 3.39 1.55 6.88
C GLY A 126 3.95 2.52 5.84
N LEU A 127 4.76 2.03 4.90
CA LEU A 127 5.30 2.83 3.81
C LEU A 127 4.20 3.41 2.92
N VAL A 128 3.24 2.58 2.50
CA VAL A 128 2.15 3.03 1.62
C VAL A 128 1.20 3.97 2.36
N LEU A 129 0.81 3.66 3.60
CA LEU A 129 -0.08 4.52 4.39
C LEU A 129 0.53 5.88 4.64
N LYS A 130 1.83 5.95 4.96
CA LYS A 130 2.54 7.23 5.12
C LYS A 130 2.41 8.10 3.87
N GLU A 131 2.70 7.53 2.70
CA GLU A 131 2.61 8.27 1.43
C GLU A 131 1.18 8.69 1.10
N VAL A 132 0.20 7.81 1.32
CA VAL A 132 -1.22 8.13 1.09
C VAL A 132 -1.69 9.25 2.01
N CYS A 133 -1.27 9.24 3.28
CA CYS A 133 -1.55 10.33 4.21
C CYS A 133 -0.89 11.63 3.76
N ASP A 134 0.39 11.62 3.39
CA ASP A 134 1.12 12.79 2.89
C ASP A 134 0.37 13.42 1.68
N LEU A 135 -0.11 12.59 0.75
CA LEU A 135 -0.88 13.03 -0.42
C LEU A 135 -2.25 13.64 -0.06
N ILE A 136 -2.95 13.07 0.92
CA ILE A 136 -4.25 13.59 1.39
C ILE A 136 -4.07 14.96 2.07
N PHE A 137 -3.07 15.11 2.92
CA PHE A 137 -2.77 16.40 3.58
C PHE A 137 -2.35 17.48 2.57
N MET A 138 -1.63 17.11 1.51
CA MET A 138 -1.34 18.03 0.41
C MET A 138 -2.61 18.46 -0.33
N GLU A 139 -3.53 17.53 -0.64
CA GLU A 139 -4.82 17.83 -1.28
C GLU A 139 -5.67 18.80 -0.42
N GLU A 140 -5.71 18.62 0.90
CA GLU A 140 -6.42 19.53 1.81
C GLU A 140 -5.83 20.94 1.81
N SER A 141 -4.50 21.07 1.89
CA SER A 141 -3.85 22.39 1.89
C SER A 141 -4.10 23.19 0.60
N GLN A 142 -4.16 22.52 -0.56
CA GLN A 142 -4.46 23.14 -1.84
C GLN A 142 -5.94 23.54 -1.92
N ARG A 143 -6.84 22.69 -1.45
CA ARG A 143 -8.28 22.98 -1.39
C ARG A 143 -8.58 24.17 -0.47
N ASP A 144 -7.92 24.25 0.68
CA ASP A 144 -8.08 25.37 1.61
C ASP A 144 -7.61 26.68 0.98
N PHE A 145 -6.52 26.65 0.21
CA PHE A 145 -6.05 27.82 -0.55
C PHE A 145 -7.02 28.25 -1.66
N GLU A 146 -7.61 27.30 -2.39
CA GLU A 146 -8.63 27.58 -3.40
C GLU A 146 -9.92 28.16 -2.78
N ILE A 147 -10.30 27.69 -1.59
CA ILE A 147 -11.47 28.21 -0.84
C ILE A 147 -11.18 29.64 -0.36
N GLU A 148 -9.97 29.92 0.15
CA GLU A 148 -9.53 31.24 0.57
C GLU A 148 -9.52 32.23 -0.61
N GLU A 149 -9.00 31.81 -1.77
CA GLU A 149 -8.97 32.62 -2.99
C GLU A 149 -10.38 32.91 -3.53
N ASN A 150 -11.25 31.89 -3.57
CA ASN A 150 -12.65 32.08 -3.96
C ASN A 150 -13.38 33.01 -2.98
N ARG A 151 -13.17 32.85 -1.67
CA ARG A 151 -13.75 33.74 -0.65
C ARG A 151 -13.30 35.19 -0.84
N LYS A 152 -12.03 35.44 -1.17
CA LYS A 152 -11.53 36.79 -1.50
C LYS A 152 -12.20 37.36 -2.76
N LYS A 153 -12.36 36.56 -3.82
CA LYS A 153 -13.08 36.98 -5.05
C LYS A 153 -14.54 37.33 -4.79
N TYR A 154 -15.24 36.60 -3.92
CA TYR A 154 -16.61 36.92 -3.51
C TYR A 154 -16.68 38.25 -2.72
N ILE A 155 -15.77 38.47 -1.77
CA ILE A 155 -15.72 39.70 -0.97
C ILE A 155 -15.36 40.91 -1.84
N GLU A 156 -14.48 40.76 -2.84
CA GLU A 156 -14.18 41.82 -3.81
C GLU A 156 -15.38 42.17 -4.70
N ARG A 157 -16.16 41.16 -5.14
CA ARG A 157 -17.41 41.40 -5.89
C ARG A 157 -18.48 42.11 -5.06
N GLU A 158 -18.59 41.80 -3.77
CA GLU A 158 -19.50 42.52 -2.86
C GLU A 158 -19.04 43.96 -2.59
N LYS A 159 -17.73 44.22 -2.57
CA LYS A 159 -17.17 45.58 -2.38
C LYS A 159 -17.25 46.46 -3.64
N ASN A 160 -17.32 45.89 -4.84
CA ASN A 160 -17.46 46.62 -6.11
C ASN A 160 -18.69 46.14 -6.91
N PRO A 161 -19.90 46.60 -6.56
CA PRO A 161 -21.13 46.16 -7.23
C PRO A 161 -21.31 46.72 -8.66
N ILE A 162 -20.45 47.63 -9.15
CA ILE A 162 -20.72 48.47 -10.33
C ILE A 162 -20.21 47.84 -11.66
N LEU A 163 -19.71 46.62 -11.66
CA LEU A 163 -19.19 45.96 -12.88
C LEU A 163 -19.82 44.59 -13.17
N GLY A 164 -21.05 44.39 -12.71
CA GLY A 164 -21.81 43.16 -12.89
C GLY A 164 -23.14 43.38 -13.58
N ASP A 165 -23.15 44.06 -14.72
CA ASP A 165 -24.28 44.03 -15.67
C ASP A 165 -23.88 44.69 -17.01
N GLU A 166 -22.88 44.15 -17.73
CA GLU A 166 -22.82 44.31 -19.20
C GLU A 166 -22.25 43.02 -19.84
N VAL A 167 -23.19 42.18 -20.29
CA VAL A 167 -23.18 41.18 -21.39
C VAL A 167 -22.01 40.19 -21.49
#